data_AF-A0A1W9YTY8-F1
#
_entry.id   AF-A0A1W9YTY8-F1
#
_cell.length_a   1.000
_cell.length_b   1.000
_cell.length_c   1.000
_cell.angle_alpha   90.00
_cell.angle_beta   90.00
_cell.angle_gamma   90.00
#
_symmetry.space_group_name_H-M   'P 1'
#
loop_
_entity.id
_entity.type
_entity.pdbx_description
1 polymer ?
#
loop_
_entity_poly.entity_id
_entity_poly.type
_entity_poly.pdbx_seq_one_letter_code
_entity_poly.pdbx_strand_id
1 'polypeptide(L)'
;MTDADIDFASLPEVDRSGRSTGSRKPRFDGDVSVLPDRACWALQHLLTRRYISSESDPDVYSWILEYRNDLAVRLSELDLQLQISAQVDIAYIEQARYEPTRGAKLLRREPLGTYDSILALHLAQMMRAGGDVSFLITRDEVHGLFAGVLNDTDRDTVTFTARIDAAIARLAGLDILRRTRDDEDSYTVSPVITAIMTASVITELQQQFEQLVKGGAE
;
A
#
# COMPACT_ATOMS: atom_id res chain seq x y z
N MET A 1 8.48 -20.78 51.02
CA MET A 1 7.89 -19.69 50.23
C MET A 1 7.36 -20.34 48.98
N THR A 2 6.09 -20.76 49.02
CA THR A 2 5.44 -21.55 47.97
C THR A 2 4.98 -20.64 46.86
N ASP A 3 5.40 -20.96 45.64
CA ASP A 3 4.98 -20.36 44.39
C ASP A 3 3.47 -20.57 44.24
N ALA A 4 2.70 -19.50 44.10
CA ALA A 4 1.26 -19.57 43.91
C ALA A 4 1.00 -19.57 42.42
N ASP A 5 0.66 -20.75 41.87
CA ASP A 5 0.21 -20.90 40.49
C ASP A 5 -1.00 -19.99 40.25
N ILE A 6 -0.80 -18.95 39.44
CA ILE A 6 -1.87 -18.07 38.99
C ILE A 6 -2.68 -18.83 37.95
N ASP A 7 -3.93 -19.17 38.27
CA ASP A 7 -4.85 -19.80 37.34
C ASP A 7 -5.35 -18.78 36.30
N PHE A 8 -4.70 -18.77 35.14
CA PHE A 8 -5.05 -17.90 34.01
C PHE A 8 -6.42 -18.22 33.40
N ALA A 9 -7.00 -19.39 33.68
CA ALA A 9 -8.30 -19.79 33.14
C ALA A 9 -9.49 -19.16 33.89
N SER A 10 -9.26 -18.60 35.08
CA SER A 10 -10.29 -17.92 35.89
C SER A 10 -10.21 -16.39 35.81
N LEU A 11 -9.41 -15.85 34.88
CA LEU A 11 -9.46 -14.41 34.55
C LEU A 11 -10.79 -14.09 33.85
N PRO A 12 -11.49 -13.02 34.27
CA PRO A 12 -12.71 -12.60 33.58
C PRO A 12 -12.39 -12.25 32.12
N GLU A 13 -13.21 -12.75 31.18
CA GLU A 13 -13.16 -12.30 29.80
C GLU A 13 -13.37 -10.79 29.79
N VAL A 14 -12.35 -10.05 29.35
CA VAL A 14 -12.47 -8.60 29.16
C VAL A 14 -13.49 -8.39 28.06
N ASP A 15 -14.69 -7.98 28.45
CA ASP A 15 -15.69 -7.49 27.51
C ASP A 15 -15.13 -6.25 26.80
N ARG A 16 -14.53 -6.47 25.63
CA ARG A 16 -14.01 -5.40 24.77
C ARG A 16 -15.13 -4.58 24.14
N SER A 17 -16.38 -4.98 24.27
CA SER A 17 -17.53 -4.25 23.71
C SER A 17 -18.00 -3.08 24.58
N GLY A 18 -17.46 -2.93 25.79
CA GLY A 18 -17.82 -1.89 26.75
C GLY A 18 -16.81 -0.74 26.90
N ARG A 19 -16.11 -0.29 25.84
CA ARG A 19 -15.30 0.95 25.98
C ARG A 19 -16.23 2.14 26.18
N SER A 20 -16.09 2.77 27.33
CA SER A 20 -16.86 3.92 27.80
C SER A 20 -17.13 4.93 26.69
N THR A 21 -18.42 5.11 26.36
CA THR A 21 -18.94 6.28 25.65
C THR A 21 -18.74 7.51 26.54
N GLY A 22 -17.51 8.01 26.65
CA GLY A 22 -17.29 9.36 27.16
C GLY A 22 -18.17 10.30 26.36
N SER A 23 -18.86 11.23 27.03
CA SER A 23 -19.75 12.20 26.40
C SER A 23 -19.02 12.89 25.24
N ARG A 24 -19.32 12.45 24.02
CA ARG A 24 -18.71 12.98 22.80
C ARG A 24 -19.33 14.33 22.52
N LYS A 25 -18.50 15.37 22.40
CA LYS A 25 -18.94 16.66 21.88
C LYS A 25 -19.11 16.53 20.35
N PRO A 26 -20.27 16.88 19.78
CA PRO A 26 -20.42 16.94 18.32
C PRO A 26 -19.34 17.84 17.71
N ARG A 27 -18.75 17.42 16.58
CA ARG A 27 -17.66 18.16 15.93
C ARG A 27 -18.15 19.36 15.14
N PHE A 28 -19.37 19.27 14.61
CA PHE A 28 -20.05 20.31 13.85
C PHE A 28 -21.57 20.19 14.07
N ASP A 29 -22.33 21.20 13.68
CA ASP A 29 -23.78 21.19 13.80
C ASP A 29 -24.40 20.07 12.91
N GLY A 30 -25.23 19.22 13.50
CA GLY A 30 -25.76 18.02 12.85
C GLY A 30 -24.82 16.80 12.82
N ASP A 31 -23.69 16.80 13.54
CA ASP A 31 -22.82 15.63 13.66
C ASP A 31 -23.48 14.50 14.48
N VAL A 32 -24.10 13.56 13.78
CA VAL A 32 -24.77 12.38 14.34
C VAL A 32 -23.87 11.14 14.43
N SER A 33 -22.57 11.28 14.19
CA SER A 33 -21.66 10.13 14.20
C SER A 33 -21.54 9.51 15.60
N VAL A 34 -21.51 8.18 15.63
CA VAL A 34 -21.21 7.38 16.83
C VAL A 34 -19.71 7.11 16.99
N LEU A 35 -18.90 7.43 15.98
CA LEU A 35 -17.45 7.22 16.03
C LEU A 35 -16.78 8.28 16.90
N PRO A 36 -15.74 7.91 17.68
CA PRO A 36 -14.89 8.89 18.34
C PRO A 36 -14.09 9.72 17.32
N ASP A 37 -13.62 10.89 17.72
CA ASP A 37 -12.92 11.84 16.83
C ASP A 37 -11.71 11.20 16.13
N ARG A 38 -10.92 10.41 16.87
CA ARG A 38 -9.76 9.68 16.35
C ARG A 38 -10.13 8.69 15.25
N ALA A 39 -11.21 7.92 15.43
CA ALA A 39 -11.70 7.01 14.40
C ALA A 39 -12.16 7.77 13.16
N CYS A 40 -12.77 8.94 13.34
CA CYS A 40 -13.17 9.76 12.21
C CYS A 40 -11.98 10.32 11.44
N TRP A 41 -10.93 10.79 12.12
CA TRP A 41 -9.71 11.26 11.46
C TRP A 41 -8.99 10.13 10.75
N ALA A 42 -8.92 8.94 11.36
CA ALA A 42 -8.40 7.75 10.72
C ALA A 42 -9.16 7.41 9.43
N LEU A 43 -10.51 7.46 9.45
CA LEU A 43 -11.33 7.25 8.26
C LEU A 43 -11.07 8.29 7.17
N GLN A 44 -10.96 9.57 7.54
CA GLN A 44 -10.65 10.64 6.59
C GLN A 44 -9.28 10.42 5.93
N HIS A 45 -8.27 10.03 6.70
CA HIS A 45 -6.94 9.72 6.19
C HIS A 45 -6.96 8.50 5.25
N LEU A 46 -7.68 7.44 5.61
CA LEU A 46 -7.85 6.25 4.75
C LEU A 46 -8.51 6.58 3.41
N LEU A 47 -9.45 7.54 3.38
CA LEU A 47 -10.16 7.92 2.15
C LEU A 47 -9.39 8.92 1.27
N THR A 48 -8.43 9.65 1.85
CA THR A 48 -7.70 10.72 1.15
C THR A 48 -6.29 10.35 0.76
N ARG A 49 -5.69 9.34 1.41
CA ARG A 49 -4.33 8.88 1.15
C ARG A 49 -4.32 7.49 0.52
N ARG A 50 -3.25 7.20 -0.23
CA ARG A 50 -3.08 5.89 -0.86
C ARG A 50 -2.85 4.78 0.17
N TYR A 51 -2.08 5.09 1.21
CA TYR A 51 -1.83 4.26 2.38
C TYR A 51 -1.48 5.14 3.57
N ILE A 52 -1.47 4.52 4.75
CA ILE A 52 -1.01 5.08 6.02
C ILE A 52 0.07 4.13 6.55
N SER A 53 1.25 4.63 6.90
CA SER A 53 2.31 3.81 7.50
C SER A 53 2.57 4.20 8.96
N SER A 54 3.00 3.23 9.76
CA SER A 54 3.46 3.48 11.13
C SER A 54 4.64 4.45 11.19
N GLU A 55 5.50 4.45 10.16
CA GLU A 55 6.67 5.32 10.06
C GLU A 55 6.29 6.79 9.81
N SER A 56 5.37 7.04 8.86
CA SER A 56 5.05 8.41 8.43
C SER A 56 3.92 9.03 9.25
N ASP A 57 2.96 8.22 9.70
CA ASP A 57 1.75 8.66 10.39
C ASP A 57 1.45 7.77 11.61
N PRO A 58 2.36 7.70 12.62
CA PRO A 58 2.27 6.74 13.73
C PRO A 58 0.96 6.86 14.52
N ASP A 59 0.51 8.09 14.81
CA ASP A 59 -0.73 8.33 15.54
C ASP A 59 -1.94 7.81 14.77
N VAL A 60 -2.04 8.15 13.48
CA VAL A 60 -3.17 7.74 12.64
C VAL A 60 -3.17 6.22 12.46
N TYR A 61 -2.00 5.64 12.21
CA TYR A 61 -1.84 4.19 12.11
C TYR A 61 -2.31 3.49 13.40
N SER A 62 -1.92 4.01 14.57
CA SER A 62 -2.37 3.47 15.85
C SER A 62 -3.89 3.53 16.02
N TRP A 63 -4.54 4.61 15.59
CA TRP A 63 -6.00 4.75 15.63
C TRP A 63 -6.69 3.79 14.66
N ILE A 64 -6.10 3.53 13.49
CA ILE A 64 -6.62 2.52 12.56
C ILE A 64 -6.62 1.14 13.21
N LEU A 65 -5.52 0.76 13.87
CA LEU A 65 -5.45 -0.50 14.61
C LEU A 65 -6.45 -0.56 15.77
N GLU A 66 -6.60 0.54 16.50
CA GLU A 66 -7.51 0.65 17.65
C GLU A 66 -8.99 0.51 17.24
N TYR A 67 -9.42 1.22 16.19
CA TYR A 67 -10.81 1.31 15.75
C TYR A 67 -11.10 0.46 14.49
N ARG A 68 -10.27 -0.55 14.21
CA ARG A 68 -10.32 -1.34 12.96
C ARG A 68 -11.71 -1.85 12.59
N ASN A 69 -12.48 -2.31 13.58
CA ASN A 69 -13.80 -2.91 13.36
C ASN A 69 -14.82 -1.84 12.96
N ASP A 70 -14.83 -0.71 13.68
CA ASP A 70 -15.73 0.40 13.40
C ASP A 70 -15.42 1.04 12.05
N LEU A 71 -14.14 1.16 11.71
CA LEU A 71 -13.68 1.64 10.40
C LEU A 71 -14.09 0.68 9.28
N ALA A 72 -13.93 -0.63 9.47
CA ALA A 72 -14.33 -1.62 8.48
C ALA A 72 -15.83 -1.57 8.17
N VAL A 73 -16.68 -1.32 9.17
CA VAL A 73 -18.12 -1.13 8.97
C VAL A 73 -18.39 0.08 8.08
N ARG A 74 -17.79 1.25 8.38
CA ARG A 74 -17.99 2.47 7.57
C ARG A 74 -17.44 2.36 6.16
N LEU A 75 -16.33 1.68 5.98
CA LEU A 75 -15.78 1.42 4.65
C LEU A 75 -16.66 0.45 3.86
N SER A 76 -17.29 -0.53 4.52
CA SER A 76 -18.20 -1.47 3.87
C SER A 76 -19.45 -0.79 3.30
N GLU A 77 -19.94 0.29 3.92
CA GLU A 77 -21.02 1.13 3.39
C GLU A 77 -20.67 1.79 2.04
N LEU A 78 -19.37 1.83 1.71
CA LEU A 78 -18.81 2.45 0.50
C LEU A 78 -18.22 1.43 -0.48
N ASP A 79 -18.46 0.13 -0.27
CA ASP A 79 -17.83 -0.96 -1.03
C ASP A 79 -16.31 -0.98 -0.94
N LEU A 80 -15.76 -0.54 0.20
CA LEU A 80 -14.33 -0.49 0.48
C LEU A 80 -13.95 -1.49 1.58
N GLN A 81 -12.74 -2.03 1.47
CA GLN A 81 -12.18 -2.96 2.44
C GLN A 81 -10.88 -2.39 3.01
N LEU A 82 -10.80 -2.33 4.35
CA LEU A 82 -9.56 -2.01 5.05
C LEU A 82 -8.60 -3.21 4.96
N GLN A 83 -7.40 -2.97 4.46
CA GLN A 83 -6.29 -3.90 4.45
C GLN A 83 -5.19 -3.38 5.39
N ILE A 84 -4.66 -4.26 6.23
CA ILE A 84 -3.53 -3.97 7.10
C ILE A 84 -2.48 -5.03 6.85
N SER A 85 -1.29 -4.62 6.43
CA SER A 85 -0.13 -5.51 6.32
C SER A 85 0.76 -5.28 7.53
N ALA A 86 0.86 -6.32 8.37
CA ALA A 86 1.72 -6.32 9.55
C ALA A 86 3.21 -6.56 9.21
N GLN A 87 3.51 -6.97 7.97
CA GLN A 87 4.88 -7.19 7.52
C GLN A 87 5.63 -5.87 7.34
N VAL A 88 4.93 -4.85 6.84
CA VAL A 88 5.49 -3.52 6.52
C VAL A 88 4.79 -2.39 7.28
N ASP A 89 3.96 -2.74 8.26
CA ASP A 89 3.20 -1.81 9.12
C ASP A 89 2.47 -0.69 8.37
N ILE A 90 1.69 -1.09 7.35
CA ILE A 90 0.85 -0.17 6.58
C ILE A 90 -0.62 -0.57 6.62
N ALA A 91 -1.48 0.43 6.42
CA ALA A 91 -2.90 0.30 6.25
C ALA A 91 -3.36 1.04 4.99
N TYR A 92 -4.25 0.42 4.21
CA TYR A 92 -4.78 1.01 2.99
C TYR A 92 -6.18 0.47 2.70
N ILE A 93 -6.88 1.09 1.74
CA ILE A 93 -8.22 0.67 1.33
C ILE A 93 -8.20 0.05 -0.06
N GLU A 94 -8.99 -0.99 -0.26
CA GLU A 94 -9.25 -1.58 -1.56
C GLU A 94 -10.72 -1.50 -1.92
N GLN A 95 -11.02 -1.40 -3.22
CA GLN A 95 -12.38 -1.61 -3.71
C GLN A 95 -12.73 -3.10 -3.55
N ALA A 96 -13.84 -3.38 -2.87
CA ALA A 96 -14.36 -4.73 -2.71
C ALA A 96 -14.55 -5.41 -4.07
N ARG A 97 -14.19 -6.70 -4.15
CA ARG A 97 -14.27 -7.48 -5.39
C ARG A 97 -15.63 -8.16 -5.49
N TYR A 98 -16.59 -7.46 -6.06
CA TYR A 98 -17.91 -8.02 -6.42
C TYR A 98 -18.55 -7.20 -7.56
N GLU A 99 -19.67 -7.68 -8.09
CA GLU A 99 -20.41 -6.98 -9.14
C GLU A 99 -21.66 -6.29 -8.55
N PRO A 100 -21.62 -4.96 -8.35
CA PRO A 100 -22.74 -4.25 -7.77
C PRO A 100 -23.83 -3.99 -8.80
N THR A 101 -25.09 -4.22 -8.44
CA THR A 101 -26.22 -3.95 -9.35
C THR A 101 -26.41 -2.45 -9.63
N ARG A 102 -26.04 -1.58 -8.69
CA ARG A 102 -26.21 -0.11 -8.78
C ARG A 102 -25.05 0.70 -8.16
N GLY A 103 -23.96 0.03 -7.82
CA GLY A 103 -22.84 0.64 -7.09
C GLY A 103 -21.91 1.43 -8.00
N ALA A 104 -21.25 2.44 -7.44
CA ALA A 104 -20.20 3.20 -8.11
C ALA A 104 -18.84 2.80 -7.54
N LYS A 105 -17.83 2.62 -8.41
CA LYS A 105 -16.45 2.42 -7.97
C LYS A 105 -15.88 3.75 -7.50
N LEU A 106 -15.52 3.84 -6.23
CA LEU A 106 -14.95 5.04 -5.62
C LEU A 106 -13.44 5.12 -5.86
N LEU A 107 -12.75 3.99 -5.79
CA LEU A 107 -11.33 3.94 -6.10
C LEU A 107 -11.12 3.77 -7.59
N ARG A 108 -10.48 4.77 -8.21
CA ARG A 108 -10.02 4.68 -9.59
C ARG A 108 -8.82 3.75 -9.65
N ARG A 109 -8.98 2.60 -10.31
CA ARG A 109 -7.87 1.71 -10.68
C ARG A 109 -7.42 2.10 -12.09
N GLU A 110 -6.31 2.82 -12.17
CA GLU A 110 -5.58 2.92 -13.44
C GLU A 110 -4.65 1.70 -13.53
N PRO A 111 -4.75 0.88 -14.59
CA PRO A 111 -3.80 -0.20 -14.78
C PRO A 111 -2.39 0.38 -14.94
N LEU A 112 -1.40 -0.32 -14.40
CA LEU A 112 0.00 0.00 -14.63
C LEU A 112 0.35 -0.26 -16.10
N GLY A 113 1.14 0.64 -16.69
CA GLY A 113 1.72 0.40 -18.00
C GLY A 113 2.75 -0.72 -17.96
N THR A 114 3.23 -1.17 -19.12
CA THR A 114 4.24 -2.24 -19.20
C THR A 114 5.51 -1.87 -18.45
N TYR A 115 6.06 -0.67 -18.65
CA TYR A 115 7.28 -0.21 -17.99
C TYR A 115 7.07 -0.03 -16.48
N ASP A 116 5.94 0.55 -16.06
CA ASP A 116 5.57 0.69 -14.65
C ASP A 116 5.51 -0.68 -13.96
N SER A 117 4.94 -1.68 -14.62
CA SER A 117 4.80 -3.04 -14.10
C SER A 117 6.15 -3.75 -13.99
N ILE A 118 7.01 -3.62 -15.00
CA ILE A 118 8.38 -4.17 -14.98
C ILE A 118 9.20 -3.52 -13.86
N LEU A 119 9.17 -2.19 -13.75
CA LEU A 119 9.87 -1.48 -12.70
C LEU A 119 9.37 -1.91 -11.32
N ALA A 120 8.04 -1.93 -11.13
CA ALA A 120 7.46 -2.33 -9.86
C ALA A 120 7.80 -3.79 -9.48
N LEU A 121 7.86 -4.69 -10.47
CA LEU A 121 8.29 -6.08 -10.27
C LEU A 121 9.73 -6.16 -9.76
N HIS A 122 10.67 -5.48 -10.43
CA HIS A 122 12.08 -5.47 -10.01
C HIS A 122 12.26 -4.86 -8.62
N LEU A 123 11.61 -3.73 -8.34
CA LEU A 123 11.66 -3.07 -7.04
C LEU A 123 11.09 -3.98 -5.94
N ALA A 124 10.00 -4.70 -6.20
CA ALA A 124 9.41 -5.63 -5.23
C ALA A 124 10.33 -6.82 -4.94
N GLN A 125 11.02 -7.35 -5.95
CA GLN A 125 12.00 -8.43 -5.78
C GLN A 125 13.19 -7.97 -4.93
N MET A 126 13.75 -6.80 -5.23
CA MET A 126 14.85 -6.21 -4.46
C MET A 126 14.44 -5.92 -3.01
N MET A 127 13.25 -5.35 -2.80
CA MET A 127 12.71 -5.07 -1.46
C MET A 127 12.60 -6.34 -0.62
N ARG A 128 12.05 -7.43 -1.19
CA ARG A 128 11.96 -8.72 -0.49
C ARG A 128 13.32 -9.33 -0.19
N ALA A 129 14.27 -9.23 -1.13
CA ALA A 129 15.64 -9.70 -0.93
C ALA A 129 16.36 -8.92 0.19
N GLY A 130 16.02 -7.64 0.37
CA GLY A 130 16.51 -6.78 1.44
C GLY A 130 15.77 -6.90 2.78
N GLY A 131 14.82 -7.83 2.92
CA GLY A 131 14.07 -8.04 4.16
C GLY A 131 12.92 -7.05 4.38
N ASP A 132 12.29 -6.57 3.31
CA ASP A 132 11.15 -5.63 3.33
C ASP A 132 11.46 -4.27 3.96
N VAL A 133 12.73 -3.87 3.94
CA VAL A 133 13.22 -2.57 4.43
C VAL A 133 13.41 -1.59 3.27
N SER A 134 12.98 -0.34 3.45
CA SER A 134 13.18 0.73 2.47
C SER A 134 14.65 0.86 2.07
N PHE A 135 14.90 1.06 0.77
CA PHE A 135 16.24 1.26 0.24
C PHE A 135 16.27 2.42 -0.76
N LEU A 136 17.45 2.96 -1.01
CA LEU A 136 17.68 4.02 -1.99
C LEU A 136 17.97 3.41 -3.36
N ILE A 137 17.43 4.00 -4.41
CA ILE A 137 17.76 3.67 -5.80
C ILE A 137 17.90 4.97 -6.60
N THR A 138 18.97 5.05 -7.37
CA THR A 138 19.23 6.17 -8.29
C THR A 138 18.47 5.97 -9.60
N ARG A 139 18.25 7.07 -10.32
CA ARG A 139 17.67 7.05 -11.66
C ARG A 139 18.48 6.13 -12.58
N ASP A 140 19.81 6.23 -12.56
CA ASP A 140 20.68 5.41 -13.42
C ASP A 140 20.59 3.92 -13.10
N GLU A 141 20.48 3.54 -11.82
CA GLU A 141 20.22 2.15 -11.43
C GLU A 141 18.87 1.66 -11.95
N VAL A 142 17.82 2.50 -11.88
CA VAL A 142 16.52 2.16 -12.46
C VAL A 142 16.63 1.91 -13.96
N HIS A 143 17.34 2.76 -14.71
CA HIS A 143 17.59 2.54 -16.15
C HIS A 143 18.36 1.23 -16.39
N GLY A 144 19.32 0.90 -15.52
CA GLY A 144 20.08 -0.34 -15.55
C GLY A 144 19.22 -1.61 -15.42
N LEU A 145 18.09 -1.56 -14.69
CA LEU A 145 17.16 -2.69 -14.56
C LEU A 145 16.55 -3.10 -15.90
N PHE A 146 16.45 -2.17 -16.85
CA PHE A 146 15.86 -2.41 -18.17
C PHE A 146 16.88 -2.82 -19.25
N ALA A 147 18.17 -2.92 -18.92
CA ALA A 147 19.21 -3.23 -19.89
C ALA A 147 18.98 -4.56 -20.64
N GLY A 148 18.35 -5.55 -19.99
CA GLY A 148 18.02 -6.86 -20.59
C GLY A 148 16.71 -6.90 -21.39
N VAL A 149 15.92 -5.82 -21.42
CA VAL A 149 14.66 -5.72 -22.17
C VAL A 149 14.90 -5.32 -23.63
N LEU A 150 16.10 -4.85 -23.96
CA LEU A 150 16.46 -4.43 -25.31
C LEU A 150 16.64 -5.66 -26.21
N ASN A 151 15.71 -5.84 -27.15
CA ASN A 151 16.01 -6.55 -28.38
C ASN A 151 16.74 -5.61 -29.33
N ASP A 152 17.74 -6.17 -30.00
CA ASP A 152 18.81 -5.60 -30.80
C ASP A 152 18.34 -4.70 -31.97
N THR A 153 17.68 -3.59 -31.67
CA THR A 153 17.42 -2.54 -32.64
C THR A 153 17.59 -1.20 -31.97
N ASP A 154 18.57 -0.45 -32.48
CA ASP A 154 18.99 0.93 -32.19
C ASP A 154 17.86 2.00 -32.30
N ARG A 155 16.59 1.60 -32.20
CA ARG A 155 15.42 2.47 -32.31
C ARG A 155 15.15 3.17 -30.99
N ASP A 156 15.63 4.40 -30.97
CA ASP A 156 15.15 5.52 -30.16
C ASP A 156 15.37 5.36 -28.65
N THR A 157 16.65 5.35 -28.28
CA THR A 157 17.12 5.45 -26.89
C THR A 157 16.48 6.60 -26.13
N VAL A 158 16.15 7.70 -26.80
CA VAL A 158 15.45 8.86 -26.21
C VAL A 158 14.02 8.47 -25.82
N THR A 159 13.26 7.87 -26.73
CA THR A 159 11.90 7.40 -26.42
C THR A 159 11.89 6.32 -25.34
N PHE A 160 12.87 5.42 -25.34
CA PHE A 160 13.00 4.41 -24.29
C PHE A 160 13.27 5.03 -22.92
N THR A 161 14.25 5.93 -22.85
CA THR A 161 14.58 6.69 -21.64
C THR A 161 13.34 7.42 -21.11
N ALA A 162 12.59 8.10 -21.99
CA ALA A 162 11.38 8.81 -21.63
C ALA A 162 10.28 7.90 -21.06
N ARG A 163 10.17 6.64 -21.53
CA ARG A 163 9.22 5.66 -21.00
C ARG A 163 9.60 5.18 -19.60
N ILE A 164 10.89 4.97 -19.34
CA ILE A 164 11.38 4.62 -18.00
C ILE A 164 11.16 5.80 -17.05
N ASP A 165 11.48 7.02 -17.47
CA ASP A 165 11.25 8.22 -16.65
C ASP A 165 9.75 8.43 -16.37
N ALA A 166 8.88 8.14 -17.35
CA ALA A 166 7.44 8.14 -17.14
C ALA A 166 7.02 7.07 -16.10
N ALA A 167 7.61 5.88 -16.14
CA ALA A 167 7.35 4.83 -15.14
C ALA A 167 7.80 5.25 -13.74
N ILE A 168 8.98 5.87 -13.61
CA ILE A 168 9.46 6.45 -12.35
C ILE A 168 8.46 7.48 -11.83
N ALA A 169 8.03 8.42 -12.69
CA ALA A 169 7.06 9.45 -12.33
C ALA A 169 5.70 8.85 -11.91
N ARG A 170 5.25 7.79 -12.57
CA ARG A 170 4.01 7.08 -12.22
C ARG A 170 4.13 6.40 -10.87
N LEU A 171 5.21 5.67 -10.60
CA LEU A 171 5.42 5.05 -9.28
C LEU A 171 5.65 6.07 -8.17
N ALA A 172 6.24 7.22 -8.48
CA ALA A 172 6.35 8.34 -7.54
C ALA A 172 4.97 8.94 -7.22
N GLY A 173 4.10 9.12 -8.23
CA GLY A 173 2.71 9.54 -8.02
C GLY A 173 1.84 8.53 -7.27
N LEU A 174 2.32 7.30 -7.11
CA LEU A 174 1.69 6.25 -6.31
C LEU A 174 2.31 6.10 -4.90
N ASP A 175 3.22 6.99 -4.51
CA ASP A 175 3.97 6.97 -3.25
C ASP A 175 4.79 5.67 -3.03
N ILE A 176 5.09 4.95 -4.11
CA ILE A 176 6.00 3.78 -4.13
C ILE A 176 7.45 4.26 -4.16
N LEU A 177 7.73 5.32 -4.92
CA LEU A 177 9.02 6.01 -4.96
C LEU A 177 8.88 7.39 -4.31
N ARG A 178 9.72 7.69 -3.32
CA ARG A 178 9.78 9.01 -2.69
C ARG A 178 11.09 9.69 -3.08
N ARG A 179 11.03 10.88 -3.67
CA ARG A 179 12.23 11.66 -3.99
C ARG A 179 13.00 11.98 -2.72
N THR A 180 14.32 11.85 -2.80
CA THR A 180 15.22 12.21 -1.71
C THR A 180 15.43 13.72 -1.70
N ARG A 181 15.63 14.32 -0.51
CA ARG A 181 15.84 15.78 -0.40
C ARG A 181 17.22 16.21 -0.87
N ASP A 182 18.20 15.33 -0.72
CA ASP A 182 19.62 15.63 -0.94
C ASP A 182 20.08 15.37 -2.38
N ASP A 183 19.29 14.61 -3.16
CA ASP A 183 19.58 14.25 -4.54
C ASP A 183 18.27 14.05 -5.33
N GLU A 184 18.07 14.85 -6.37
CA GLU A 184 16.87 14.84 -7.21
C GLU A 184 16.77 13.58 -8.08
N ASP A 185 17.90 12.93 -8.35
CA ASP A 185 17.96 11.69 -9.14
C ASP A 185 17.91 10.43 -8.26
N SER A 186 17.70 10.58 -6.95
CA SER A 186 17.62 9.45 -6.01
C SER A 186 16.25 9.32 -5.37
N TYR A 187 15.78 8.08 -5.30
CA TYR A 187 14.47 7.73 -4.79
C TYR A 187 14.59 6.72 -3.64
N THR A 188 13.88 6.97 -2.56
CA THR A 188 13.64 5.97 -1.52
C THR A 188 12.46 5.10 -1.94
N VAL A 189 12.68 3.80 -2.05
CA VAL A 189 11.65 2.81 -2.36
C VAL A 189 10.88 2.47 -1.09
N SER A 190 9.55 2.62 -1.14
CA SER A 190 8.67 2.36 0.00
C SER A 190 8.34 0.86 0.11
N PRO A 191 8.36 0.27 1.32
CA PRO A 191 7.94 -1.12 1.56
C PRO A 191 6.50 -1.42 1.13
N VAL A 192 5.66 -0.39 0.91
CA VAL A 192 4.30 -0.54 0.36
C VAL A 192 4.25 -1.38 -0.91
N ILE A 193 5.34 -1.40 -1.69
CA ILE A 193 5.42 -2.16 -2.92
C ILE A 193 5.22 -3.67 -2.68
N THR A 194 5.59 -4.21 -1.52
CA THR A 194 5.47 -5.65 -1.23
C THR A 194 4.05 -6.05 -0.83
N ALA A 195 3.26 -5.10 -0.33
CA ALA A 195 1.84 -5.28 -0.09
C ALA A 195 1.05 -5.25 -1.40
N ILE A 196 1.44 -4.39 -2.35
CA ILE A 196 0.80 -4.30 -3.67
C ILE A 196 1.21 -5.48 -4.56
N MET A 197 2.50 -5.77 -4.64
CA MET A 197 3.09 -6.83 -5.45
C MET A 197 3.12 -8.14 -4.65
N THR A 198 1.95 -8.71 -4.41
CA THR A 198 1.84 -10.01 -3.73
C THR A 198 2.56 -11.11 -4.51
N ALA A 199 2.90 -12.22 -3.85
CA ALA A 199 3.60 -13.34 -4.49
C ALA A 199 2.87 -13.87 -5.75
N SER A 200 1.54 -13.90 -5.73
CA SER A 200 0.74 -14.30 -6.90
C SER A 200 0.87 -13.30 -8.05
N VAL A 201 0.82 -11.99 -7.77
CA VAL A 201 0.97 -10.93 -8.78
C VAL A 201 2.37 -10.96 -9.39
N ILE A 202 3.41 -11.14 -8.55
CA ILE A 202 4.79 -11.27 -9.01
C ILE A 202 4.93 -12.46 -9.96
N THR A 203 4.39 -13.63 -9.59
CA THR A 203 4.49 -14.85 -10.40
C THR A 203 3.78 -14.69 -11.75
N GLU A 204 2.59 -14.08 -11.74
CA GLU A 204 1.82 -13.81 -12.97
C GLU A 204 2.56 -12.83 -13.90
N LEU A 205 3.06 -11.72 -13.35
CA LEU A 205 3.79 -10.72 -14.13
C LEU A 205 5.13 -11.26 -14.67
N GLN A 206 5.83 -12.11 -13.90
CA GLN A 206 7.04 -12.79 -14.38
C GLN A 206 6.75 -13.67 -15.58
N GLN A 207 5.68 -14.47 -15.54
CA GLN A 207 5.29 -15.32 -16.66
C GLN A 207 4.94 -14.48 -17.90
N GLN A 208 4.20 -13.40 -17.73
CA GLN A 208 3.86 -12.48 -18.83
C GLN A 208 5.11 -11.81 -19.40
N PHE A 209 6.04 -11.38 -18.55
CA PHE A 209 7.29 -10.77 -18.97
C PHE A 209 8.19 -11.75 -19.74
N GLU A 210 8.35 -12.98 -19.26
CA GLU A 210 9.11 -14.01 -19.98
C GLU A 210 8.49 -14.34 -21.35
N GLN A 211 7.16 -14.36 -21.46
CA GLN A 211 6.47 -14.56 -22.74
C GLN A 211 6.73 -13.40 -23.70
N LEU A 212 6.74 -12.15 -23.22
CA LEU A 212 7.06 -10.98 -24.03
C LEU A 212 8.52 -11.00 -24.53
N VAL A 213 9.46 -11.36 -23.66
CA VAL A 213 10.88 -11.49 -24.04
C VAL A 213 11.10 -12.60 -25.07
N LYS A 214 10.43 -13.76 -24.88
CA LYS A 214 10.53 -14.89 -25.82
C LYS A 214 9.81 -14.62 -27.15
N GLY A 215 8.65 -13.95 -27.12
CA GLY A 215 7.85 -13.65 -28.31
C GLY A 215 8.34 -12.45 -29.14
N GLY A 216 9.25 -11.63 -28.60
CA GLY A 216 9.94 -10.58 -29.37
C GLY A 216 11.18 -11.06 -30.12
N ALA A 217 11.56 -12.33 -29.97
CA ALA A 217 12.73 -12.97 -30.57
C ALA A 217 12.40 -13.84 -31.82
N GLU A 218 11.14 -13.85 -32.26
CA GLU A 218 10.66 -14.44 -33.53
C GLU A 218 10.22 -13.34 -34.51
#